data_AF-A0A812NQ12-F1
#
_entry.id   AF-A0A812NQ12-F1
#
_cell.length_a   1.000
_cell.length_b   1.000
_cell.length_c   1.000
_cell.angle_alpha   90.00
_cell.angle_beta   90.00
_cell.angle_gamma   90.00
#
_symmetry.space_group_name_H-M   'P 1'
#
loop_
_entity.id
_entity.type
_entity.pdbx_description
1 polymer ?
#
loop_
_entity_poly.entity_id
_entity_poly.type
_entity_poly.pdbx_seq_one_letter_code
_entity_poly.pdbx_strand_id
1 'polypeptide(L)'
;MLGLVVDFSQFENRLVKIGHTDKRIAELTRSLDGILEENRLSAKEAERLRGRMNFFEGHAFGRGPTQAVRNLDRQARAGLLKQGLTGDAKTSLGVLRSRLLSARPLEISPKFSKTWYLFTDGAFENGKGSVGAIFYDQSGVARGAFGSRAPDAFMHRALEYSRNPIYELELMPVLLAF
;
A
#
# COMPACT_ATOMS: atom_id res chain seq x y z
N MET A 1 -0.27 25.97 -8.05
CA MET A 1 -1.33 25.00 -8.46
C MET A 1 -1.12 23.71 -7.67
N LEU A 2 -2.16 23.11 -7.08
CA LEU A 2 -2.06 21.96 -6.14
C LEU A 2 -1.60 20.62 -6.78
N GLY A 3 -1.29 20.58 -8.08
CA GLY A 3 -0.76 19.40 -8.77
C GLY A 3 -1.79 18.32 -9.10
N LEU A 4 -3.08 18.61 -8.90
CA LEU A 4 -4.20 17.70 -9.17
C LEU A 4 -4.84 17.95 -10.54
N VAL A 5 -5.46 16.91 -11.08
CA VAL A 5 -6.34 16.97 -12.26
C VAL A 5 -7.70 16.41 -11.87
N VAL A 6 -8.77 17.11 -12.25
CA VAL A 6 -10.15 16.64 -12.16
C VAL A 6 -10.62 16.36 -13.57
N ASP A 7 -10.91 15.10 -13.85
CA ASP A 7 -11.28 14.60 -15.17
C ASP A 7 -12.80 14.32 -15.22
N PHE A 8 -13.47 15.07 -16.10
CA PHE A 8 -14.91 14.99 -16.37
C PHE A 8 -15.24 14.29 -17.71
N SER A 9 -14.25 13.68 -18.38
CA SER A 9 -14.45 13.03 -19.68
C SER A 9 -15.52 11.93 -19.68
N GLN A 10 -15.85 11.38 -18.51
CA GLN A 10 -16.89 10.35 -18.33
C GLN A 10 -18.07 10.82 -17.46
N PHE A 11 -18.30 12.14 -17.40
CA PHE A 11 -19.35 12.71 -16.57
C PHE A 11 -20.76 12.27 -16.97
N GLU A 12 -21.02 12.02 -18.26
CA GLU A 12 -22.29 11.46 -18.75
C GLU A 12 -22.60 10.08 -18.14
N ASN A 13 -21.55 9.31 -17.81
CA ASN A 13 -21.65 8.03 -17.09
C ASN A 13 -21.67 8.19 -15.57
N ARG A 14 -21.86 9.43 -15.08
CA ARG A 14 -21.80 9.82 -13.66
C ARG A 14 -20.45 9.50 -13.01
N LEU A 15 -19.38 9.58 -13.79
CA LEU A 15 -18.02 9.30 -13.35
C LEU A 15 -17.18 10.57 -13.31
N VAL A 16 -16.54 10.82 -12.16
CA VAL A 16 -15.51 11.86 -12.03
C VAL A 16 -14.24 11.22 -11.49
N LYS A 17 -13.09 11.54 -12.09
CA LYS A 17 -11.79 11.07 -11.60
C LYS A 17 -11.00 12.24 -11.03
N ILE A 18 -10.39 12.03 -9.88
CA ILE A 18 -9.47 12.99 -9.25
C ILE A 18 -8.12 12.30 -9.13
N GLY A 19 -7.09 12.87 -9.73
CA GLY A 19 -5.74 12.31 -9.70
C GLY A 19 -4.67 13.39 -9.69
N HIS A 20 -3.43 12.97 -9.88
CA HIS A 20 -2.29 13.87 -9.99
C HIS A 20 -1.95 14.13 -11.45
N THR A 21 -1.48 15.33 -11.74
CA THR A 21 -0.91 15.67 -13.05
C THR A 21 0.38 14.88 -13.31
N ASP A 22 0.67 14.58 -14.58
CA ASP A 22 1.93 13.92 -14.98
C ASP A 22 3.15 14.70 -14.51
N LYS A 23 3.07 16.04 -14.55
CA LYS A 23 4.11 16.93 -14.04
C LYS A 23 4.40 16.68 -12.56
N ARG A 24 3.36 16.48 -11.75
CA ARG A 24 3.49 16.21 -10.31
C ARG A 24 4.09 14.83 -10.05
N ILE A 25 3.65 13.81 -10.79
CA ILE A 25 4.20 12.45 -10.71
C ILE A 25 5.69 12.47 -11.09
N ALA A 26 6.06 13.12 -12.19
CA ALA A 26 7.45 13.24 -12.63
C ALA A 26 8.33 14.02 -11.64
N GLU A 27 7.82 15.09 -11.06
CA GLU A 27 8.51 15.87 -10.02
C GLU A 27 8.78 15.04 -8.75
N LEU A 28 7.80 14.28 -8.27
CA LEU A 28 7.97 13.40 -7.11
C LEU A 28 8.90 12.23 -7.41
N THR A 29 8.78 11.62 -8.59
CA THR A 29 9.64 10.52 -9.02
C THR A 29 11.10 10.96 -9.09
N ARG A 30 11.39 12.09 -9.73
CA ARG A 30 12.76 12.66 -9.75
C ARG A 30 13.30 12.96 -8.35
N SER A 31 12.43 13.41 -7.44
CA SER A 31 12.83 13.66 -6.06
C SER A 31 13.20 12.38 -5.32
N LEU A 32 12.54 11.25 -5.60
CA LEU A 32 12.90 9.95 -5.03
C LEU A 32 14.17 9.40 -5.67
N ASP A 33 14.31 9.54 -6.98
CA ASP A 33 15.49 9.08 -7.73
C ASP A 33 16.75 9.83 -7.27
N GLY A 34 16.67 11.15 -7.06
CA GLY A 34 17.78 11.92 -6.50
C GLY A 34 18.19 11.46 -5.10
N ILE A 35 17.25 11.06 -4.23
CA ILE A 35 17.57 10.50 -2.90
C ILE A 35 18.30 9.15 -3.03
N LEU A 36 17.88 8.32 -3.98
CA LEU A 36 18.52 7.03 -4.26
C LEU A 36 19.94 7.22 -4.82
N GLU A 37 20.13 8.18 -5.72
CA GLU A 37 21.42 8.53 -6.32
C GLU A 37 22.39 9.13 -5.29
N GLU A 38 21.94 10.09 -4.49
CA GLU A 38 22.76 10.68 -3.42
C GLU A 38 23.03 9.68 -2.28
N ASN A 39 22.27 8.59 -2.21
CA ASN A 39 22.36 7.52 -1.23
C ASN A 39 22.33 8.04 0.23
N ARG A 40 21.57 9.10 0.49
CA ARG A 40 21.43 9.70 1.82
C ARG A 40 20.07 10.38 1.95
N LEU A 41 19.58 10.49 3.18
CA LEU A 41 18.32 11.17 3.47
C LEU A 41 18.38 11.83 4.84
N SER A 42 18.28 13.16 4.89
CA SER A 42 18.18 13.90 6.15
C SER A 42 16.77 13.82 6.75
N ALA A 43 16.65 14.06 8.06
CA ALA A 43 15.36 14.13 8.74
C ALA A 43 14.42 15.20 8.12
N LYS A 44 14.96 16.34 7.69
CA LYS A 44 14.20 17.43 7.05
C LYS A 44 13.67 17.01 5.68
N GLU A 45 14.48 16.32 4.88
CA GLU A 45 14.06 15.79 3.59
C GLU A 45 13.02 14.67 3.75
N ALA A 46 13.19 13.79 4.73
CA ALA A 46 12.23 12.75 5.05
C ALA A 46 10.87 13.33 5.48
N GLU A 47 10.86 14.36 6.32
CA GLU A 47 9.63 15.05 6.71
C GLU A 47 8.93 15.71 5.51
N ARG A 48 9.69 16.38 4.65
CA ARG A 48 9.16 16.97 3.40
C ARG A 48 8.60 15.89 2.47
N LEU A 49 9.31 14.77 2.32
CA LEU A 49 8.86 13.65 1.51
C LEU A 49 7.56 13.06 2.07
N ARG A 50 7.48 12.85 3.39
CA ARG A 50 6.27 12.38 4.07
C ARG A 50 5.07 13.27 3.78
N GLY A 51 5.20 14.59 3.91
CA GLY A 51 4.11 15.52 3.62
C GLY A 51 3.64 15.43 2.15
N ARG A 52 4.59 15.34 1.21
CA ARG A 52 4.30 15.19 -0.21
C ARG A 52 3.62 13.86 -0.54
N MET A 53 4.06 12.76 0.06
CA MET A 53 3.46 11.45 -0.13
C MET A 53 2.06 11.37 0.51
N ASN A 54 1.85 11.95 1.68
CA ASN A 54 0.53 12.01 2.31
C ASN A 54 -0.48 12.79 1.44
N PHE A 55 -0.04 13.91 0.86
CA PHE A 55 -0.87 14.64 -0.09
C PHE A 55 -1.16 13.83 -1.36
N PHE A 56 -0.15 13.11 -1.86
CA PHE A 56 -0.30 12.22 -3.02
C PHE A 56 -1.36 11.14 -2.75
N GLU A 57 -1.22 10.43 -1.64
CA GLU A 57 -2.12 9.33 -1.25
C GLU A 57 -3.55 9.79 -0.94
N GLY A 58 -3.75 11.05 -0.51
CA GLY A 58 -5.10 11.59 -0.30
C GLY A 58 -5.96 11.62 -1.58
N HIS A 59 -5.33 11.53 -2.76
CA HIS A 59 -6.00 11.61 -4.06
C HIS A 59 -5.61 10.45 -4.99
N ALA A 60 -5.14 9.34 -4.42
CA ALA A 60 -4.85 8.11 -5.12
C ALA A 60 -5.77 6.99 -4.61
N PHE A 61 -6.20 6.10 -5.50
CA PHE A 61 -6.99 4.94 -5.11
C PHE A 61 -6.16 3.93 -4.31
N GLY A 62 -6.72 3.44 -3.20
CA GLY A 62 -6.07 2.49 -2.28
C GLY A 62 -5.14 3.16 -1.26
N ARG A 63 -4.66 2.38 -0.28
CA ARG A 63 -3.76 2.85 0.79
C ARG A 63 -2.62 1.84 0.95
N GLY A 64 -1.50 2.10 0.28
CA GLY A 64 -0.36 1.17 0.23
C GLY A 64 0.94 1.64 0.90
N PRO A 65 1.41 2.88 0.68
CA PRO A 65 2.79 3.24 1.01
C PRO A 65 3.01 3.77 2.43
N THR A 66 1.97 3.88 3.27
CA THR A 66 2.07 4.49 4.60
C THR A 66 3.19 3.88 5.44
N GLN A 67 3.35 2.55 5.39
CA GLN A 67 4.40 1.87 6.14
C GLN A 67 5.80 2.24 5.62
N ALA A 68 5.99 2.33 4.30
CA ALA A 68 7.25 2.75 3.69
C ALA A 68 7.61 4.19 4.09
N VAL A 69 6.64 5.11 4.08
CA VAL A 69 6.85 6.49 4.54
C VAL A 69 7.23 6.55 6.02
N ARG A 70 6.52 5.80 6.88
CA ARG A 70 6.81 5.74 8.33
C ARG A 70 8.20 5.17 8.62
N ASN A 71 8.61 4.14 7.88
CA ASN A 71 9.92 3.53 8.03
C ASN A 71 11.03 4.55 7.69
N LEU A 72 10.90 5.27 6.59
CA LEU A 72 11.86 6.30 6.18
C LEU A 72 11.94 7.45 7.18
N ASP A 73 10.79 7.99 7.64
CA ASP A 73 10.73 9.07 8.63
C ASP A 73 11.41 8.65 9.94
N ARG A 74 11.14 7.42 10.42
CA ARG A 74 11.77 6.87 11.63
C ARG A 74 13.28 6.75 11.48
N GLN A 75 13.78 6.14 10.42
CA GLN A 75 15.22 5.93 10.22
C GLN A 75 15.96 7.26 9.99
N ALA A 76 15.36 8.21 9.27
CA ALA A 76 15.94 9.53 9.06
C ALA A 76 16.03 10.35 10.36
N ARG A 77 14.99 10.33 11.20
CA ARG A 77 15.00 10.98 12.53
C ARG A 77 16.04 10.38 13.47
N ALA A 78 16.24 9.06 13.41
CA ALA A 78 17.30 8.38 14.13
C ALA A 78 18.71 8.67 13.58
N GLY A 79 18.84 9.43 12.48
CA GLY A 79 20.11 9.79 11.86
C GLY A 79 20.78 8.68 11.06
N LEU A 80 20.14 7.51 10.95
CA LEU A 80 20.71 6.30 10.32
C LEU A 80 20.96 6.48 8.82
N LEU A 81 20.25 7.41 8.19
CA LEU A 81 20.29 7.63 6.73
C LEU A 81 21.22 8.76 6.30
N LYS A 82 21.98 9.37 7.22
CA LYS A 82 22.86 10.51 6.91
C LYS A 82 24.12 10.11 6.14
N GLN A 83 24.69 8.95 6.47
CA GLN A 83 25.94 8.44 5.91
C GLN A 83 25.73 7.40 4.80
N GLY A 84 24.48 6.97 4.60
CA GLY A 84 24.13 5.92 3.65
C GLY A 84 22.70 5.44 3.86
N LEU A 85 21.99 5.12 2.77
CA LEU A 85 20.69 4.46 2.88
C LEU A 85 20.86 2.99 3.27
N THR A 86 20.07 2.54 4.25
CA THR A 86 19.93 1.12 4.59
C THR A 86 19.20 0.35 3.47
N GLY A 87 19.34 -0.98 3.44
CA GLY A 87 18.59 -1.83 2.50
C GLY A 87 17.08 -1.65 2.63
N ASP A 88 16.57 -1.54 3.86
CA ASP A 88 15.15 -1.29 4.14
C ASP A 88 14.68 0.09 3.64
N ALA A 89 15.53 1.11 3.77
CA ALA A 89 15.22 2.45 3.26
C ALA A 89 15.16 2.45 1.73
N LYS A 90 16.09 1.78 1.05
CA LYS A 90 16.06 1.62 -0.42
C LYS A 90 14.81 0.88 -0.88
N THR A 91 14.44 -0.20 -0.18
CA THR A 91 13.20 -0.94 -0.44
C THR A 91 11.97 -0.05 -0.27
N SER A 92 11.93 0.73 0.82
CA SER A 92 10.83 1.66 1.10
C SER A 92 10.72 2.73 -0.01
N LEU A 93 11.83 3.34 -0.44
CA LEU A 93 11.85 4.29 -1.55
C LEU A 93 11.37 3.66 -2.87
N GLY A 94 11.77 2.41 -3.14
CA GLY A 94 11.28 1.65 -4.30
C GLY A 94 9.77 1.43 -4.28
N VAL A 95 9.20 1.12 -3.12
CA VAL A 95 7.74 1.01 -2.94
C VAL A 95 7.05 2.35 -3.22
N LEU A 96 7.58 3.46 -2.70
CA LEU A 96 7.02 4.79 -2.97
C LEU A 96 7.07 5.14 -4.46
N ARG A 97 8.20 4.84 -5.12
CA ARG A 97 8.39 5.09 -6.55
C ARG A 97 7.41 4.28 -7.39
N SER A 98 7.30 2.98 -7.13
CA SER A 98 6.33 2.11 -7.80
C SER A 98 4.91 2.61 -7.60
N ARG A 99 4.58 3.07 -6.39
CA ARG A 99 3.28 3.64 -6.07
C ARG A 99 2.97 4.90 -6.89
N LEU A 100 3.91 5.83 -7.05
CA LEU A 100 3.71 7.04 -7.86
C LEU A 100 3.34 6.71 -9.31
N LEU A 101 3.95 5.67 -9.88
CA LEU A 101 3.78 5.27 -11.28
C LEU A 101 2.52 4.42 -11.52
N SER A 102 2.10 3.66 -10.51
CA SER A 102 0.97 2.71 -10.61
C SER A 102 -0.33 3.22 -9.99
N ALA A 103 -0.29 4.33 -9.23
CA ALA A 103 -1.45 4.87 -8.56
C ALA A 103 -2.55 5.25 -9.56
N ARG A 104 -3.74 4.70 -9.34
CA ARG A 104 -4.93 5.05 -10.11
C ARG A 104 -5.58 6.30 -9.50
N PRO A 105 -6.18 7.18 -10.32
CA PRO A 105 -7.01 8.27 -9.82
C PRO A 105 -8.13 7.77 -8.92
N LEU A 106 -8.52 8.59 -7.94
CA LEU A 106 -9.73 8.37 -7.17
C LEU A 106 -10.95 8.48 -8.08
N GLU A 107 -11.85 7.50 -8.01
CA GLU A 107 -13.09 7.47 -8.78
C GLU A 107 -14.26 7.87 -7.88
N ILE A 108 -15.00 8.90 -8.27
CA ILE A 108 -16.28 9.27 -7.68
C ILE A 108 -17.37 8.79 -8.63
N SER A 109 -18.20 7.85 -8.16
CA SER A 109 -19.29 7.27 -8.94
C SER A 109 -20.47 6.85 -8.06
N PRO A 110 -21.66 6.61 -8.63
CA PRO A 110 -22.81 6.08 -7.90
C PRO A 110 -22.67 4.63 -7.45
N LYS A 111 -21.53 3.95 -7.71
CA LYS A 111 -21.31 2.53 -7.37
C LYS A 111 -21.26 2.24 -5.87
N PHE A 112 -21.36 3.26 -5.01
CA PHE A 112 -21.39 3.15 -3.55
C PHE A 112 -22.46 2.17 -3.01
N SER A 113 -23.46 1.79 -3.80
CA SER A 113 -24.51 0.86 -3.35
C SER A 113 -24.10 -0.62 -3.39
N LYS A 114 -22.93 -1.00 -3.92
CA LYS A 114 -22.47 -2.40 -4.02
C LYS A 114 -21.18 -2.62 -3.23
N THR A 115 -21.33 -2.79 -1.91
CA THR A 115 -20.22 -3.12 -1.01
C THR A 115 -20.17 -4.62 -0.77
N TRP A 116 -18.98 -5.19 -0.88
CA TRP A 116 -18.68 -6.55 -0.44
C TRP A 116 -17.93 -6.49 0.89
N TYR A 117 -18.31 -7.35 1.83
CA TYR A 117 -17.62 -7.50 3.11
C TYR A 117 -16.85 -8.81 3.10
N LEU A 118 -15.54 -8.73 3.34
CA LEU A 118 -14.66 -9.87 3.45
C LEU A 118 -14.14 -9.95 4.88
N PHE A 119 -14.45 -11.06 5.56
CA PHE A 119 -13.88 -11.38 6.87
C PHE A 119 -12.86 -12.48 6.67
N THR A 120 -11.65 -12.24 7.14
CA THR A 120 -10.51 -13.14 6.98
C THR A 120 -10.06 -13.62 8.36
N ASP A 121 -9.55 -14.83 8.41
CA ASP A 121 -8.95 -15.40 9.61
C ASP A 121 -7.76 -16.30 9.23
N GLY A 122 -6.82 -16.41 10.15
CA GLY A 122 -5.60 -17.18 9.99
C GLY A 122 -5.19 -17.81 11.31
N ALA A 123 -4.86 -19.11 11.28
CA ALA A 123 -4.42 -19.84 12.47
C ALA A 123 -3.05 -20.47 12.27
N PHE A 124 -2.27 -20.53 13.34
CA PHE A 124 -0.93 -21.10 13.35
C PHE A 124 -0.77 -22.08 14.51
N GLU A 125 -0.54 -23.35 14.19
CA GLU A 125 -0.36 -24.41 15.18
C GLU A 125 0.70 -25.41 14.73
N ASN A 126 1.62 -25.78 15.63
CA ASN A 126 2.64 -26.81 15.38
C ASN A 126 3.44 -26.60 14.07
N GLY A 127 3.82 -25.34 13.78
CA GLY A 127 4.58 -24.99 12.58
C GLY A 127 3.76 -24.94 11.29
N LYS A 128 2.43 -25.12 11.36
CA LYS A 128 1.52 -25.18 10.22
C LYS A 128 0.53 -24.02 10.28
N GLY A 129 0.32 -23.35 9.15
CA GLY A 129 -0.68 -22.30 9.01
C GLY A 129 -1.95 -22.81 8.30
N SER A 130 -3.09 -22.23 8.66
CA SER A 130 -4.34 -22.30 7.91
C SER A 130 -4.91 -20.91 7.72
N VAL A 131 -5.66 -20.73 6.63
CA VAL A 131 -6.21 -19.45 6.20
C VAL A 131 -7.67 -19.67 5.78
N GLY A 132 -8.52 -18.70 6.03
CA GLY A 132 -9.92 -18.77 5.61
C GLY A 132 -10.56 -17.40 5.47
N ALA A 133 -11.64 -17.35 4.71
CA ALA A 133 -12.46 -16.15 4.63
C ALA A 133 -13.91 -16.46 4.28
N ILE A 134 -14.79 -15.51 4.63
CA ILE A 134 -16.21 -15.50 4.27
C ILE A 134 -16.59 -14.16 3.64
N PHE A 135 -17.40 -14.21 2.59
CA PHE A 135 -17.87 -13.06 1.83
C PHE A 135 -19.34 -12.80 2.12
N TYR A 136 -19.68 -11.54 2.40
CA TYR A 136 -21.04 -11.07 2.46
C TYR A 136 -21.28 -10.03 1.38
N ASP A 137 -22.48 -10.05 0.80
CA ASP A 137 -22.92 -8.97 -0.07
C ASP A 137 -23.38 -7.74 0.73
N GLN A 138 -23.80 -6.71 0.01
CA GLN A 138 -24.33 -5.46 0.55
C GLN A 138 -25.56 -5.63 1.46
N SER A 139 -26.26 -6.77 1.38
CA SER A 139 -27.44 -7.08 2.20
C SER A 139 -27.09 -7.90 3.44
N GLY A 140 -25.81 -8.16 3.68
CA GLY A 140 -25.35 -8.99 4.80
C GLY A 140 -25.61 -10.48 4.60
N VAL A 141 -25.84 -10.93 3.35
CA VAL A 141 -26.04 -12.35 3.04
C VAL A 141 -24.69 -12.98 2.74
N ALA A 142 -24.36 -14.07 3.44
CA ALA A 142 -23.16 -14.85 3.15
C ALA A 142 -23.26 -15.44 1.73
N ARG A 143 -22.31 -15.11 0.87
CA ARG A 143 -22.27 -15.55 -0.53
C ARG A 143 -21.30 -16.70 -0.79
N GLY A 144 -20.33 -16.90 0.10
CA GLY A 144 -19.38 -17.98 -0.01
C GLY A 144 -18.33 -17.92 1.10
N ALA A 145 -17.63 -19.02 1.29
CA ALA A 145 -16.49 -19.11 2.18
C ALA A 145 -15.45 -20.05 1.57
N PHE A 146 -14.19 -19.83 1.92
CA PHE A 146 -13.11 -20.78 1.64
C PHE A 146 -12.22 -20.96 2.86
N GLY A 147 -11.52 -22.08 2.89
CA GLY A 147 -10.47 -22.35 3.85
C GLY A 147 -9.45 -23.30 3.24
N SER A 148 -8.19 -23.08 3.54
CA SER A 148 -7.11 -23.96 3.10
C SER A 148 -5.96 -23.97 4.09
N ARG A 149 -5.09 -24.98 3.95
CA ARG A 149 -3.76 -24.92 4.53
C ARG A 149 -2.97 -23.80 3.84
N ALA A 150 -2.20 -23.04 4.61
CA ALA A 150 -1.26 -22.08 4.05
C ALA A 150 -0.15 -22.85 3.29
N PRO A 151 0.24 -22.43 2.08
CA PRO A 151 1.31 -23.08 1.33
C PRO A 151 2.60 -23.18 2.16
N ASP A 152 3.27 -24.34 2.12
CA ASP A 152 4.49 -24.56 2.91
C ASP A 152 5.59 -23.56 2.56
N ALA A 153 5.73 -23.19 1.28
CA ALA A 153 6.68 -22.15 0.84
C ALA A 153 6.42 -20.78 1.49
N PHE A 154 5.15 -20.41 1.69
CA PHE A 154 4.79 -19.20 2.41
C PHE A 154 5.14 -19.33 3.89
N MET A 155 4.79 -20.47 4.52
CA MET A 155 5.07 -20.72 5.93
C MET A 155 6.57 -20.67 6.24
N HIS A 156 7.39 -21.30 5.40
CA HIS A 156 8.85 -21.25 5.54
C HIS A 156 9.35 -19.82 5.56
N ARG A 157 8.91 -18.99 4.61
CA ARG A 157 9.33 -17.60 4.52
C ARG A 157 8.80 -16.74 5.68
N ALA A 158 7.55 -16.94 6.09
CA ALA A 158 6.99 -16.18 7.20
C ALA A 158 7.71 -16.50 8.53
N LEU A 159 8.09 -17.76 8.73
CA LEU A 159 8.80 -18.21 9.92
C LEU A 159 10.26 -17.75 10.00
N GLU A 160 10.87 -17.32 8.88
CA GLU A 160 12.19 -16.66 8.89
C GLU A 160 12.16 -15.32 9.65
N TYR A 161 11.02 -14.63 9.63
CA TYR A 161 10.88 -13.26 10.17
C TYR A 161 10.00 -13.19 11.42
N SER A 162 9.11 -14.18 11.64
CA SER A 162 8.18 -14.20 12.76
C SER A 162 8.06 -15.58 13.38
N ARG A 163 8.19 -15.67 14.71
CA ARG A 163 7.91 -16.92 15.45
C ARG A 163 6.43 -17.30 15.46
N ASN A 164 5.56 -16.33 15.21
CA ASN A 164 4.11 -16.53 15.19
C ASN A 164 3.49 -15.67 14.07
N PRO A 165 3.43 -16.19 12.84
CA PRO A 165 3.05 -15.43 11.65
C PRO A 165 1.52 -15.26 11.49
N ILE A 166 0.79 -15.07 12.59
CA ILE A 166 -0.68 -14.94 12.57
C ILE A 166 -1.10 -13.72 11.75
N TYR A 167 -0.39 -12.60 11.88
CA TYR A 167 -0.71 -11.38 11.13
C TYR A 167 -0.65 -11.60 9.61
N GLU A 168 0.37 -12.29 9.13
CA GLU A 168 0.53 -12.62 7.72
C GLU A 168 -0.55 -13.61 7.26
N LEU A 169 -0.90 -14.58 8.12
CA LEU A 169 -1.95 -15.56 7.85
C LEU A 169 -3.35 -14.95 7.82
N GLU A 170 -3.66 -13.98 8.69
CA GLU A 170 -4.94 -13.26 8.68
C GLU A 170 -5.12 -12.40 7.42
N LEU A 171 -4.03 -11.90 6.84
CA LEU A 171 -4.06 -11.10 5.61
C LEU A 171 -4.04 -11.92 4.33
N MET A 172 -3.43 -13.12 4.37
CA MET A 172 -3.29 -13.98 3.20
C MET A 172 -4.62 -14.29 2.47
N PRO A 173 -5.76 -14.55 3.15
CA PRO A 173 -7.03 -14.76 2.47
C PRO A 173 -7.44 -13.62 1.53
N VAL A 174 -7.03 -12.37 1.82
CA VAL A 174 -7.31 -11.23 0.92
C VAL A 174 -6.68 -11.45 -0.45
N LEU A 175 -5.51 -12.10 -0.52
CA LEU A 175 -4.81 -12.40 -1.77
C LEU A 175 -5.38 -13.64 -2.49
N LEU A 176 -5.91 -14.59 -1.73
CA LEU A 176 -6.53 -15.82 -2.27
C LEU A 176 -7.96 -15.60 -2.77
N ALA A 177 -8.59 -14.51 -2.33
CA ALA A 177 -9.95 -14.12 -2.69
C ALA A 177 -10.07 -13.52 -4.12
N PHE A 178 -8.95 -13.18 -4.76
CA PHE A 178 -8.89 -12.61 -6.11
C PHE A 178 -8.46 -13.66 -7.15
#